data_AF-A0A3P8TAU7-F1
#
_entry.id   AF-A0A3P8TAU7-F1
#
_cell.length_a   1.000
_cell.length_b   1.000
_cell.length_c   1.000
_cell.angle_alpha   90.00
_cell.angle_beta   90.00
_cell.angle_gamma   90.00
#
_symmetry.space_group_name_H-M   'P 1'
#
loop_
_entity.id
_entity.type
_entity.pdbx_description
1 polymer ?
#
loop_
_entity_poly.entity_id
_entity_poly.type
_entity_poly.pdbx_seq_one_letter_code
_entity_poly.pdbx_strand_id
1 'polypeptide(L)'
;MEGYMMPFALLLCISIAASASSQTCDPKEDNDNPWVYVHEMLIGCWTNFVGADQAEVHILNLNFTTANGKMFSLEMTNAKPMNLILTSADMVYGLHNLNAEVHIYIHNFSTITLHGNQHHNNVHRQDFPTQDEELVKWAVQKFGGVTSFTTIRNLRTVTWTGAQGKKPGSPNCVLKKEDASEKHFMVIEAAPSFKSCSPQIQNPSGAVGLHIINIPESSSIRNVSLRVDTKETSVFLRGPEGTTWTFLNPQHTKFGSNNDILLPAITHRIPPSVTLRSDIAVDVQRKALDHFKVTTFTSYTEIRPEDSMILLVLRKKDNPAVTEATPETVNPITTNSPHQMPLLMQLYTSPDYRSPLDPNTKVQSDKRIYAEISGHTLGGIVLTIKVISCFVRSKGSCPVVKELPFISEACSLNSCPNSTRLSFSLDQLQELTSTTWDLECSVKLCYSEKCGDGGRVKRNLEVTQPCLQPPTPPCFDFGLPGVLGIAFGGFLIGVLLIGALWFIKIKTGYPTGLDMSSTAASLPGCPCSGAKRQPVSTNPSPSENSSANASIGSTQSTPTSSMA
;
A
#
# COMPACT_ATOMS: atom_id res chain seq x y z
N MET A 1 78.23 -37.67 18.67
CA MET A 1 77.69 -36.29 18.78
C MET A 1 76.45 -36.23 17.94
N GLU A 2 75.35 -35.80 18.56
CA GLU A 2 73.97 -36.03 18.15
C GLU A 2 73.61 -35.52 16.75
N GLY A 3 72.98 -36.40 15.96
CA GLY A 3 72.20 -36.02 14.80
C GLY A 3 70.73 -35.90 15.21
N TYR A 4 70.23 -34.66 15.32
CA TYR A 4 68.81 -34.36 15.48
C TYR A 4 68.08 -34.66 14.17
N MET A 5 67.32 -35.75 14.11
CA MET A 5 66.29 -35.99 13.10
C MET A 5 64.95 -35.54 13.68
N MET A 6 64.49 -34.34 13.27
CA MET A 6 63.12 -33.89 13.48
C MET A 6 62.19 -34.61 12.50
N PRO A 7 61.09 -35.24 12.94
CA PRO A 7 60.01 -35.63 12.05
C PRO A 7 59.01 -34.47 11.92
N PHE A 8 58.91 -33.87 10.73
CA PHE A 8 57.81 -32.97 10.37
C PHE A 8 56.51 -33.78 10.28
N ALA A 9 55.66 -33.68 11.30
CA ALA A 9 54.28 -34.13 11.23
C ALA A 9 53.46 -33.11 10.43
N LEU A 10 53.23 -33.40 9.14
CA LEU A 10 52.30 -32.65 8.30
C LEU A 10 50.87 -33.03 8.70
N LEU A 11 50.22 -32.22 9.54
CA LEU A 11 48.77 -32.28 9.75
C LEU A 11 48.07 -31.86 8.45
N LEU A 12 47.61 -32.82 7.65
CA LEU A 12 46.59 -32.60 6.64
C LEU A 12 45.24 -32.38 7.36
N CYS A 13 44.89 -31.11 7.61
CA CYS A 13 43.51 -30.74 7.86
C CYS A 13 42.72 -30.89 6.55
N ILE A 14 42.18 -32.09 6.31
CA ILE A 14 41.12 -32.26 5.31
C ILE A 14 39.86 -31.63 5.91
N SER A 15 39.60 -30.38 5.58
CA SER A 15 38.27 -29.80 5.73
C SER A 15 37.34 -30.53 4.76
N ILE A 16 36.74 -31.63 5.21
CA ILE A 16 35.57 -32.20 4.57
C ILE A 16 34.49 -31.13 4.71
N ALA A 17 34.30 -30.33 3.67
CA ALA A 17 33.08 -29.58 3.48
C ALA A 17 31.97 -30.63 3.31
N ALA A 18 31.38 -31.05 4.42
CA ALA A 18 30.12 -31.78 4.42
C ALA A 18 29.10 -30.81 3.80
N SER A 19 28.95 -30.90 2.47
CA SER A 19 27.82 -30.32 1.78
C SER A 19 26.61 -31.03 2.34
N ALA A 20 25.92 -30.39 3.30
CA ALA A 20 24.66 -30.87 3.81
C ALA A 20 23.76 -31.11 2.59
N SER A 21 23.53 -32.38 2.26
CA SER A 21 22.71 -32.77 1.12
C SER A 21 21.31 -32.24 1.39
N SER A 22 20.97 -31.10 0.78
CA SER A 22 19.62 -30.54 0.82
C SER A 22 18.63 -31.63 0.40
N GLN A 23 17.64 -31.91 1.24
CA GLN A 23 16.71 -33.01 1.03
C GLN A 23 15.79 -32.67 -0.16
N THR A 24 15.93 -33.38 -1.27
CA THR A 24 15.07 -33.27 -2.45
C THR A 24 14.15 -34.48 -2.56
N CYS A 25 13.04 -34.36 -3.28
CA CYS A 25 12.14 -35.47 -3.59
C CYS A 25 11.78 -35.53 -5.07
N ASP A 26 11.49 -36.74 -5.56
CA ASP A 26 11.02 -36.96 -6.92
C ASP A 26 9.50 -36.85 -7.00
N PRO A 27 8.95 -35.93 -7.83
CA PRO A 27 7.51 -35.74 -7.96
C PRO A 27 6.84 -36.91 -8.67
N LYS A 28 5.77 -37.43 -8.07
CA LYS A 28 4.96 -38.53 -8.61
C LYS A 28 3.56 -38.04 -8.99
N GLU A 29 2.91 -38.77 -9.90
CA GLU A 29 1.49 -38.57 -10.20
C GLU A 29 0.69 -39.13 -9.03
N ASP A 30 0.37 -38.26 -8.07
CA ASP A 30 -0.38 -38.65 -6.90
C ASP A 30 -1.22 -37.48 -6.36
N ASN A 31 -2.40 -37.83 -5.84
CA ASN A 31 -3.40 -36.93 -5.26
C ASN A 31 -3.12 -36.58 -3.80
N ASP A 32 -2.07 -37.15 -3.21
CA ASP A 32 -1.73 -37.03 -1.79
C ASP A 32 -1.02 -35.73 -1.40
N ASN A 33 -1.23 -34.63 -2.14
CA ASN A 33 -0.83 -33.30 -1.68
C ASN A 33 -1.97 -32.65 -0.88
N PRO A 34 -1.91 -32.60 0.47
CA PRO A 34 -2.98 -32.02 1.27
C PRO A 34 -2.93 -30.49 1.33
N TRP A 35 -2.02 -29.84 0.58
CA TRP A 35 -1.74 -28.41 0.71
C TRP A 35 -2.07 -27.58 -0.54
N VAL A 36 -1.93 -28.16 -1.74
CA VAL A 36 -2.07 -27.41 -3.01
C VAL A 36 -3.22 -27.98 -3.82
N TYR A 37 -4.19 -27.12 -4.10
CA TYR A 37 -5.30 -27.41 -4.99
C TYR A 37 -5.14 -26.57 -6.26
N VAL A 38 -5.31 -27.22 -7.41
CA VAL A 38 -5.22 -26.59 -8.73
C VAL A 38 -6.61 -26.56 -9.33
N HIS A 39 -7.14 -25.35 -9.54
CA HIS A 39 -8.40 -25.12 -10.23
C HIS A 39 -8.12 -24.53 -11.61
N GLU A 40 -8.56 -25.21 -12.66
CA GLU A 40 -8.49 -24.68 -14.02
C GLU A 40 -9.62 -23.65 -14.20
N MET A 41 -9.29 -22.44 -14.65
CA MET A 41 -10.29 -21.39 -14.91
C MET A 41 -10.84 -21.55 -16.32
N LEU A 42 -11.70 -22.55 -16.48
CA LEU A 42 -12.34 -22.90 -17.75
C LEU A 42 -13.53 -21.98 -18.04
N ILE A 43 -14.03 -22.07 -19.27
CA ILE A 43 -15.20 -21.31 -19.71
C ILE A 43 -16.43 -21.75 -18.90
N GLY A 44 -17.16 -20.77 -18.40
CA GLY A 44 -18.33 -20.97 -17.57
C GLY A 44 -19.17 -19.71 -17.40
N CYS A 45 -20.36 -19.91 -16.86
CA CYS A 45 -21.14 -18.87 -16.20
C CYS A 45 -22.08 -19.49 -15.17
N TRP A 46 -22.61 -18.68 -14.26
CA TRP A 46 -23.73 -19.04 -13.42
C TRP A 46 -24.53 -17.79 -13.02
N THR A 47 -25.84 -18.00 -12.83
CA THR A 47 -26.84 -16.97 -12.58
C THR A 47 -27.70 -17.38 -11.39
N ASN A 48 -28.72 -16.58 -11.07
CA ASN A 48 -29.77 -16.94 -10.11
C ASN A 48 -31.04 -17.46 -10.80
N PHE A 49 -30.96 -17.86 -12.07
CA PHE A 49 -32.12 -18.31 -12.84
C PHE A 49 -32.71 -19.61 -12.27
N VAL A 50 -34.04 -19.62 -12.15
CA VAL A 50 -34.85 -20.79 -11.84
C VAL A 50 -36.10 -20.73 -12.73
N GLY A 51 -36.47 -21.84 -13.35
CA GLY A 51 -37.65 -21.96 -14.20
C GLY A 51 -38.97 -21.77 -13.44
N ALA A 52 -40.05 -21.58 -14.20
CA ALA A 52 -41.40 -21.43 -13.63
C ALA A 52 -41.85 -22.69 -12.86
N ASP A 53 -41.35 -23.85 -13.25
CA ASP A 53 -41.51 -25.17 -12.64
C ASP A 53 -40.57 -25.41 -11.45
N GLN A 54 -39.87 -24.37 -10.97
CA GLN A 54 -38.80 -24.46 -9.97
C GLN A 54 -37.58 -25.26 -10.43
N ALA A 55 -37.45 -25.57 -11.74
CA ALA A 55 -36.33 -26.33 -12.25
C ALA A 55 -35.12 -25.44 -12.57
N GLU A 56 -33.94 -25.86 -12.14
CA GLU A 56 -32.67 -25.25 -12.54
C GLU A 56 -32.22 -25.78 -13.92
N VAL A 57 -31.42 -25.01 -14.65
CA VAL A 57 -30.89 -25.40 -15.96
C VAL A 57 -29.37 -25.36 -15.92
N HIS A 58 -28.75 -26.53 -16.00
CA HIS A 58 -27.29 -26.66 -15.93
C HIS A 58 -26.74 -27.25 -17.22
N ILE A 59 -25.63 -26.71 -17.71
CA ILE A 59 -24.93 -27.18 -18.90
C ILE A 59 -23.54 -27.62 -18.47
N LEU A 60 -23.20 -28.88 -18.72
CA LEU A 60 -21.85 -29.41 -18.50
C LEU A 60 -21.20 -29.72 -19.84
N ASN A 61 -20.10 -29.01 -20.12
CA ASN A 61 -19.26 -29.26 -21.28
C ASN A 61 -18.04 -30.07 -20.88
N LEU A 62 -18.00 -31.35 -21.25
CA LEU A 62 -17.00 -32.31 -20.82
C LEU A 62 -15.89 -32.44 -21.86
N ASN A 63 -14.63 -32.31 -21.40
CA ASN A 63 -13.45 -32.46 -22.23
C ASN A 63 -12.51 -33.52 -21.64
N PHE A 64 -12.10 -34.53 -22.42
CA PHE A 64 -11.25 -35.61 -21.94
C PHE A 64 -9.96 -35.72 -22.78
N THR A 65 -8.82 -35.50 -22.14
CA THR A 65 -7.52 -35.45 -22.82
C THR A 65 -6.78 -36.79 -22.82
N THR A 66 -7.15 -37.74 -21.96
CA THR A 66 -6.49 -39.05 -21.85
C THR A 66 -7.19 -40.16 -22.63
N ALA A 67 -6.39 -41.07 -23.20
CA ALA A 67 -6.87 -42.22 -23.98
C ALA A 67 -7.44 -43.36 -23.12
N ASN A 68 -7.15 -43.38 -21.81
CA ASN A 68 -7.57 -44.45 -20.92
C ASN A 68 -8.86 -44.08 -20.19
N GLY A 69 -9.96 -44.73 -20.57
CA GLY A 69 -11.23 -44.75 -19.83
C GLY A 69 -11.85 -43.37 -19.64
N LYS A 70 -12.53 -42.84 -20.67
CA LYS A 70 -13.32 -41.61 -20.60
C LYS A 70 -14.63 -41.85 -19.84
N MET A 71 -14.52 -42.18 -18.55
CA MET A 71 -15.64 -42.52 -17.68
C MET A 71 -15.85 -41.47 -16.58
N PHE A 72 -17.10 -41.15 -16.28
CA PHE A 72 -17.48 -40.24 -15.20
C PHE A 72 -18.73 -40.72 -14.45
N SER A 73 -18.97 -40.20 -13.24
CA SER A 73 -20.21 -40.41 -12.48
C SER A 73 -20.95 -39.10 -12.23
N LEU A 74 -22.28 -39.15 -12.30
CA LEU A 74 -23.20 -38.08 -11.93
C LEU A 74 -24.02 -38.52 -10.72
N GLU A 75 -23.78 -37.90 -9.57
CA GLU A 75 -24.50 -38.14 -8.32
C GLU A 75 -25.49 -37.00 -8.05
N MET A 76 -26.77 -37.24 -8.33
CA MET A 76 -27.83 -36.22 -8.33
C MET A 76 -29.04 -36.63 -7.49
N THR A 77 -28.85 -37.51 -6.51
CA THR A 77 -29.92 -37.94 -5.59
C THR A 77 -30.46 -36.78 -4.75
N ASN A 78 -29.58 -35.87 -4.31
CA ASN A 78 -29.92 -34.68 -3.53
C ASN A 78 -30.18 -33.43 -4.39
N ALA A 79 -30.24 -33.57 -5.71
CA ALA A 79 -30.45 -32.45 -6.62
C ALA A 79 -31.87 -31.89 -6.48
N LYS A 80 -32.02 -30.56 -6.65
CA LYS A 80 -33.32 -29.94 -6.88
C LYS A 80 -33.85 -30.30 -8.28
N PRO A 81 -35.15 -30.06 -8.57
CA PRO A 81 -35.66 -30.18 -9.93
C PRO A 81 -34.72 -29.49 -10.92
N MET A 82 -34.28 -30.20 -11.95
CA MET A 82 -33.35 -29.62 -12.92
C MET A 82 -33.39 -30.26 -14.30
N ASN A 83 -33.04 -29.44 -15.29
CA ASN A 83 -32.73 -29.83 -16.65
C ASN A 83 -31.21 -29.73 -16.83
N LEU A 84 -30.54 -30.88 -16.92
CA LEU A 84 -29.10 -30.99 -17.17
C LEU A 84 -28.85 -31.23 -18.65
N ILE A 85 -28.03 -30.38 -19.28
CA ILE A 85 -27.59 -30.55 -20.66
C ILE A 85 -26.13 -31.02 -20.64
N LEU A 86 -25.85 -32.14 -21.30
CA LEU A 86 -24.50 -32.71 -21.37
C LEU A 86 -23.95 -32.62 -22.78
N THR A 87 -22.73 -32.07 -22.91
CA THR A 87 -21.98 -32.03 -24.16
C THR A 87 -20.57 -32.59 -23.98
N SER A 88 -20.07 -33.21 -25.03
CA SER A 88 -18.71 -33.73 -25.13
C SER A 88 -18.36 -33.84 -26.61
N ALA A 89 -17.14 -33.44 -26.97
CA ALA A 89 -16.60 -33.71 -28.31
C ALA A 89 -16.14 -35.17 -28.47
N ASP A 90 -15.88 -35.84 -27.35
CA ASP A 90 -15.35 -37.18 -27.29
C ASP A 90 -16.41 -38.22 -26.95
N MET A 91 -16.13 -39.46 -27.35
CA MET A 91 -16.85 -40.63 -26.85
C MET A 91 -16.56 -40.83 -25.37
N VAL A 92 -17.60 -40.74 -24.55
CA VAL A 92 -17.52 -40.79 -23.09
C VAL A 92 -18.63 -41.68 -22.52
N TYR A 93 -18.33 -42.33 -21.40
CA TYR A 93 -19.25 -43.24 -20.71
C TYR A 93 -19.57 -42.68 -19.32
N GLY A 94 -20.83 -42.39 -19.04
CA GLY A 94 -21.24 -41.83 -17.75
C GLY A 94 -22.07 -42.84 -16.96
N LEU A 95 -21.78 -42.97 -15.66
CA LEU A 95 -22.70 -43.53 -14.70
C LEU A 95 -23.59 -42.39 -14.17
N HIS A 96 -24.89 -42.63 -14.02
CA HIS A 96 -25.80 -41.66 -13.42
C HIS A 96 -26.65 -42.26 -12.31
N ASN A 97 -26.79 -41.49 -11.24
CA ASN A 97 -27.64 -41.76 -10.10
C ASN A 97 -28.54 -40.54 -9.88
N LEU A 98 -29.78 -40.62 -10.37
CA LEU A 98 -30.70 -39.50 -10.46
C LEU A 98 -31.86 -39.68 -9.48
N ASN A 99 -32.45 -38.57 -9.05
CA ASN A 99 -33.82 -38.59 -8.51
C ASN A 99 -34.85 -38.39 -9.63
N ALA A 100 -36.13 -38.46 -9.29
CA ALA A 100 -37.23 -38.39 -10.26
C ALA A 100 -37.37 -37.04 -10.98
N GLU A 101 -36.85 -35.95 -10.39
CA GLU A 101 -37.04 -34.56 -10.85
C GLU A 101 -35.86 -34.05 -11.69
N VAL A 102 -34.83 -34.88 -11.89
CA VAL A 102 -33.69 -34.56 -12.77
C VAL A 102 -33.92 -35.12 -14.17
N HIS A 103 -33.83 -34.26 -15.17
CA HIS A 103 -33.89 -34.62 -16.59
C HIS A 103 -32.56 -34.30 -17.28
N ILE A 104 -32.00 -35.28 -17.98
CA ILE A 104 -30.75 -35.12 -18.74
C ILE A 104 -31.08 -34.98 -20.23
N TYR A 105 -30.46 -34.02 -20.91
CA TYR A 105 -30.55 -33.82 -22.35
C TYR A 105 -29.19 -34.01 -22.99
N ILE A 106 -29.14 -34.88 -24.00
CA ILE A 106 -27.94 -35.22 -24.78
C ILE A 106 -28.23 -34.95 -26.25
N HIS A 107 -27.25 -34.44 -26.98
CA HIS A 107 -27.40 -34.19 -28.41
C HIS A 107 -27.65 -35.51 -29.16
N ASN A 108 -28.54 -35.55 -30.15
CA ASN A 108 -28.88 -36.78 -30.89
C ASN A 108 -27.65 -37.49 -31.44
N PHE A 109 -26.72 -36.73 -32.05
CA PHE A 109 -25.48 -37.25 -32.63
C PHE A 109 -24.32 -37.33 -31.63
N SER A 110 -24.57 -37.13 -30.33
CA SER A 110 -23.55 -37.27 -29.30
C SER A 110 -23.16 -38.72 -29.09
N THR A 111 -21.86 -38.93 -28.89
CA THR A 111 -21.23 -40.20 -28.51
C THR A 111 -21.19 -40.42 -27.00
N ILE A 112 -21.83 -39.54 -26.21
CA ILE A 112 -22.06 -39.76 -24.78
C ILE A 112 -22.98 -40.96 -24.60
N THR A 113 -22.54 -41.94 -23.82
CA THR A 113 -23.33 -43.10 -23.41
C THR A 113 -23.53 -43.06 -21.90
N LEU A 114 -24.77 -43.01 -21.45
CA LEU A 114 -25.11 -43.00 -20.02
C LEU A 114 -25.70 -44.33 -19.58
N HIS A 115 -25.23 -44.82 -18.43
CA HIS A 115 -25.75 -46.01 -17.76
C HIS A 115 -26.21 -45.64 -16.35
N GLY A 116 -27.40 -46.07 -15.97
CA GLY A 116 -27.95 -45.82 -14.64
C GLY A 116 -28.72 -47.03 -14.16
N ASN A 117 -28.99 -47.10 -12.86
CA ASN A 117 -29.79 -48.20 -12.31
C ASN A 117 -31.29 -47.88 -12.32
N GLN A 118 -31.65 -46.59 -12.32
CA GLN A 118 -33.02 -46.09 -12.19
C GLN A 118 -33.20 -44.84 -13.08
N HIS A 119 -34.45 -44.45 -13.32
CA HIS A 119 -34.82 -43.23 -14.06
C HIS A 119 -34.29 -43.11 -15.50
N HIS A 120 -34.14 -44.24 -16.21
CA HIS A 120 -33.73 -44.26 -17.63
C HIS A 120 -34.58 -43.36 -18.54
N ASN A 121 -35.87 -43.22 -18.25
CA ASN A 121 -36.80 -42.38 -19.02
C ASN A 121 -36.54 -40.87 -18.85
N ASN A 122 -35.69 -40.48 -17.90
CA ASN A 122 -35.30 -39.10 -17.67
C ASN A 122 -34.10 -38.66 -18.53
N VAL A 123 -33.54 -39.57 -19.34
CA VAL A 123 -32.48 -39.26 -20.29
C VAL A 123 -33.08 -39.06 -21.67
N HIS A 124 -33.00 -37.85 -22.17
CA HIS A 124 -33.60 -37.40 -23.42
C HIS A 124 -32.51 -37.14 -24.46
N ARG A 125 -32.76 -37.60 -25.70
CA ARG A 125 -31.96 -37.20 -26.86
C ARG A 125 -32.72 -36.19 -27.69
N GLN A 126 -32.06 -35.09 -28.05
CA GLN A 126 -32.64 -34.04 -28.89
C GLN A 126 -31.56 -33.32 -29.71
N ASP A 127 -31.96 -32.72 -30.83
CA ASP A 127 -31.11 -31.80 -31.58
C ASP A 127 -31.00 -30.43 -30.89
N PHE A 128 -29.77 -29.98 -30.68
CA PHE A 128 -29.41 -28.67 -30.17
C PHE A 128 -27.97 -28.31 -30.59
N PRO A 129 -27.61 -27.01 -30.65
CA PRO A 129 -26.27 -26.60 -31.07
C PRO A 129 -25.17 -27.14 -30.16
N THR A 130 -24.01 -27.49 -30.73
CA THR A 130 -22.84 -27.95 -29.95
C THR A 130 -21.86 -26.84 -29.63
N GLN A 131 -21.97 -25.68 -30.28
CA GLN A 131 -21.16 -24.51 -29.97
C GLN A 131 -21.66 -23.83 -28.69
N ASP A 132 -20.74 -23.56 -27.75
CA ASP A 132 -21.05 -23.09 -26.40
C ASP A 132 -22.01 -21.88 -26.35
N GLU A 133 -21.74 -20.79 -27.10
CA GLU A 133 -22.60 -19.61 -27.09
C GLU A 133 -23.99 -19.87 -27.71
N GLU A 134 -24.06 -20.70 -28.74
CA GLU A 134 -25.31 -21.06 -29.39
C GLU A 134 -26.15 -22.00 -28.51
N LEU A 135 -25.49 -22.89 -27.78
CA LEU A 135 -26.10 -23.80 -26.83
C LEU A 135 -26.73 -23.02 -25.67
N VAL A 136 -26.04 -22.01 -25.13
CA VAL A 136 -26.61 -21.13 -24.11
C VAL A 136 -27.86 -20.41 -24.65
N LYS A 137 -27.81 -19.87 -25.88
CA LYS A 137 -28.97 -19.22 -26.50
C LYS A 137 -30.15 -20.18 -26.69
N TRP A 138 -29.87 -21.40 -27.15
CA TRP A 138 -30.89 -22.44 -27.30
C TRP A 138 -31.53 -22.82 -25.97
N ALA A 139 -30.73 -23.00 -24.91
CA ALA A 139 -31.24 -23.34 -23.59
C ALA A 139 -32.11 -22.21 -23.02
N VAL A 140 -31.73 -20.94 -23.22
CA VAL A 140 -32.56 -19.78 -22.87
C VAL A 140 -33.89 -19.80 -23.64
N GLN A 141 -33.87 -20.10 -24.94
CA GLN A 141 -35.10 -20.17 -25.74
C GLN A 141 -36.02 -21.32 -25.31
N LYS A 142 -35.46 -22.46 -24.94
CA LYS A 142 -36.23 -23.67 -24.58
C LYS A 142 -36.76 -23.64 -23.14
N PHE A 143 -35.92 -23.24 -22.18
CA PHE A 143 -36.22 -23.34 -20.75
C PHE A 143 -36.45 -21.98 -20.08
N GLY A 144 -36.29 -20.87 -20.81
CA GLY A 144 -36.43 -19.50 -20.29
C GLY A 144 -35.15 -18.91 -19.70
N GLY A 145 -34.12 -19.73 -19.45
CA GLY A 145 -32.84 -19.27 -18.88
C GLY A 145 -31.85 -20.40 -18.61
N VAL A 146 -30.67 -20.01 -18.08
CA VAL A 146 -29.57 -20.94 -17.72
C VAL A 146 -29.05 -20.59 -16.33
N THR A 147 -29.14 -21.54 -15.40
CA THR A 147 -28.62 -21.43 -14.04
C THR A 147 -27.10 -21.54 -14.02
N SER A 148 -26.51 -22.48 -14.77
CA SER A 148 -25.06 -22.50 -14.95
C SER A 148 -24.59 -23.18 -16.24
N PHE A 149 -23.48 -22.70 -16.79
CA PHE A 149 -22.65 -23.40 -17.77
C PHE A 149 -21.29 -23.68 -17.14
N THR A 150 -20.80 -24.93 -17.20
CA THR A 150 -19.51 -25.31 -16.63
C THR A 150 -18.76 -26.21 -17.61
N THR A 151 -17.58 -25.79 -18.07
CA THR A 151 -16.64 -26.69 -18.74
C THR A 151 -15.80 -27.43 -17.72
N ILE A 152 -15.67 -28.75 -17.86
CA ILE A 152 -14.91 -29.61 -16.95
C ILE A 152 -13.98 -30.50 -17.76
N ARG A 153 -12.68 -30.48 -17.43
CA ARG A 153 -11.68 -31.37 -18.01
C ARG A 153 -11.49 -32.62 -17.14
N ASN A 154 -11.42 -33.80 -17.77
CA ASN A 154 -11.12 -35.08 -17.14
C ASN A 154 -11.97 -35.35 -15.89
N LEU A 155 -13.28 -35.16 -16.04
CA LEU A 155 -14.25 -35.35 -14.97
C LEU A 155 -14.23 -36.79 -14.45
N ARG A 156 -14.20 -36.96 -13.12
CA ARG A 156 -14.41 -38.26 -12.45
C ARG A 156 -15.81 -38.36 -11.88
N THR A 157 -16.20 -37.39 -11.05
CA THR A 157 -17.48 -37.38 -10.34
C THR A 157 -17.99 -35.95 -10.22
N VAL A 158 -19.28 -35.72 -10.49
CA VAL A 158 -19.97 -34.52 -10.02
C VAL A 158 -21.07 -34.92 -9.05
N THR A 159 -21.11 -34.25 -7.91
CA THR A 159 -22.13 -34.44 -6.87
C THR A 159 -22.89 -33.14 -6.63
N TRP A 160 -24.22 -33.18 -6.68
CA TRP A 160 -25.05 -32.03 -6.32
C TRP A 160 -25.32 -31.99 -4.81
N THR A 161 -25.20 -30.81 -4.21
CA THR A 161 -25.34 -30.63 -2.75
C THR A 161 -26.78 -30.34 -2.31
N GLY A 162 -27.67 -30.03 -3.25
CA GLY A 162 -29.04 -29.58 -2.97
C GLY A 162 -29.16 -28.09 -2.62
N ALA A 163 -28.03 -27.37 -2.53
CA ALA A 163 -28.04 -25.91 -2.45
C ALA A 163 -28.53 -25.30 -3.78
N GLN A 164 -29.16 -24.14 -3.71
CA GLN A 164 -29.64 -23.43 -4.90
C GLN A 164 -28.50 -22.64 -5.55
N GLY A 165 -28.40 -22.64 -6.88
CA GLY A 165 -27.46 -21.78 -7.59
C GLY A 165 -27.85 -20.30 -7.45
N LYS A 166 -27.21 -19.56 -6.54
CA LYS A 166 -27.46 -18.11 -6.36
C LYS A 166 -26.18 -17.31 -6.49
N LYS A 167 -25.97 -16.69 -7.66
CA LYS A 167 -24.97 -15.63 -7.83
C LYS A 167 -25.64 -14.24 -7.87
N PRO A 168 -25.24 -13.28 -7.00
CA PRO A 168 -25.66 -11.89 -7.15
C PRO A 168 -25.09 -11.32 -8.45
N GLY A 169 -25.92 -10.79 -9.34
CA GLY A 169 -25.46 -10.20 -10.60
C GLY A 169 -26.48 -10.27 -11.74
N SER A 170 -25.96 -10.21 -12.97
CA SER A 170 -26.77 -10.29 -14.20
C SER A 170 -27.54 -11.62 -14.28
N PRO A 171 -28.84 -11.61 -14.65
CA PRO A 171 -29.62 -12.83 -14.86
C PRO A 171 -29.19 -13.61 -16.11
N ASN A 172 -28.41 -12.98 -16.99
CA ASN A 172 -27.95 -13.60 -18.23
C ASN A 172 -26.62 -14.33 -18.03
N CYS A 173 -26.56 -15.59 -18.46
CA CYS A 173 -25.36 -16.41 -18.45
C CYS A 173 -24.43 -15.97 -19.60
N VAL A 174 -23.39 -15.20 -19.28
CA VAL A 174 -22.37 -14.73 -20.23
C VAL A 174 -21.09 -15.52 -19.99
N LEU A 175 -20.70 -16.33 -20.98
CA LEU A 175 -19.54 -17.21 -20.91
C LEU A 175 -18.25 -16.43 -20.71
N LYS A 176 -17.51 -16.76 -19.64
CA LYS A 176 -16.21 -16.19 -19.26
C LYS A 176 -15.36 -17.25 -18.58
N LYS A 177 -14.07 -17.00 -18.40
CA LYS A 177 -13.24 -17.85 -17.52
C LYS A 177 -13.63 -17.60 -16.08
N GLU A 178 -14.03 -18.65 -15.36
CA GLU A 178 -14.43 -18.55 -13.95
C GLU A 178 -13.89 -19.72 -13.14
N ASP A 179 -13.88 -19.55 -11.81
CA ASP A 179 -13.58 -20.63 -10.89
C ASP A 179 -14.87 -21.43 -10.61
N ALA A 180 -14.89 -22.68 -11.07
CA ALA A 180 -16.02 -23.57 -10.84
C ALA A 180 -16.24 -23.89 -9.35
N SER A 181 -15.23 -23.70 -8.49
CA SER A 181 -15.34 -23.91 -7.04
C SER A 181 -16.30 -22.92 -6.35
N GLU A 182 -16.57 -21.76 -6.97
CA GLU A 182 -17.56 -20.81 -6.47
C GLU A 182 -18.99 -21.37 -6.51
N LYS A 183 -19.24 -22.39 -7.34
CA LYS A 183 -20.56 -23.01 -7.54
C LYS A 183 -20.88 -23.99 -6.42
N HIS A 184 -21.14 -23.48 -5.22
CA HIS A 184 -21.41 -24.25 -3.99
C HIS A 184 -22.56 -25.29 -4.06
N PHE A 185 -23.35 -25.29 -5.14
CA PHE A 185 -24.41 -26.26 -5.39
C PHE A 185 -23.91 -27.56 -6.08
N MET A 186 -22.69 -27.57 -6.60
CA MET A 186 -22.04 -28.74 -7.20
C MET A 186 -20.64 -28.95 -6.62
N VAL A 187 -20.25 -30.21 -6.42
CA VAL A 187 -18.89 -30.62 -6.07
C VAL A 187 -18.32 -31.37 -7.25
N ILE A 188 -17.21 -30.88 -7.79
CA ILE A 188 -16.56 -31.43 -8.98
C ILE A 188 -15.27 -32.12 -8.55
N GLU A 189 -15.16 -33.41 -8.86
CA GLU A 189 -13.93 -34.18 -8.76
C GLU A 189 -13.41 -34.49 -10.16
N ALA A 190 -12.21 -33.99 -10.46
CA ALA A 190 -11.50 -34.23 -11.72
C ALA A 190 -10.17 -34.95 -11.45
N ALA A 191 -9.61 -35.60 -12.46
CA ALA A 191 -8.29 -36.20 -12.36
C ALA A 191 -7.22 -35.10 -12.14
N PRO A 192 -6.21 -35.32 -11.26
CA PRO A 192 -5.16 -34.34 -11.03
C PRO A 192 -4.35 -34.07 -12.29
N SER A 193 -4.05 -32.80 -12.56
CA SER A 193 -3.16 -32.36 -13.64
C SER A 193 -1.79 -31.92 -13.12
N PHE A 194 -1.36 -32.45 -11.97
CA PHE A 194 -0.08 -32.11 -11.34
C PHE A 194 0.64 -33.33 -10.76
N LYS A 195 1.97 -33.21 -10.66
CA LYS A 195 2.82 -34.13 -9.91
C LYS A 195 3.20 -33.48 -8.59
N SER A 196 3.33 -34.27 -7.53
CA SER A 196 3.73 -33.74 -6.23
C SER A 196 4.67 -34.66 -5.49
N CYS A 197 5.42 -34.08 -4.55
CA CYS A 197 6.12 -34.83 -3.53
C CYS A 197 6.31 -33.98 -2.27
N SER A 198 6.50 -34.66 -1.14
CA SER A 198 6.83 -34.06 0.14
C SER A 198 7.98 -34.87 0.73
N PRO A 199 9.05 -34.23 1.27
CA PRO A 199 10.11 -34.95 1.94
C PRO A 199 9.54 -35.60 3.21
N GLN A 200 9.80 -36.90 3.40
CA GLN A 200 9.35 -37.66 4.57
C GLN A 200 10.05 -37.18 5.85
N ILE A 201 9.57 -36.10 6.47
CA ILE A 201 9.91 -35.73 7.85
C ILE A 201 8.63 -35.28 8.56
N GLN A 202 8.37 -35.87 9.73
CA GLN A 202 7.38 -35.37 10.68
C GLN A 202 7.81 -33.96 11.10
N ASN A 203 7.12 -32.93 10.60
CA ASN A 203 7.40 -31.57 11.02
C ASN A 203 7.25 -31.48 12.55
N PRO A 204 8.24 -30.91 13.26
CA PRO A 204 8.02 -30.41 14.61
C PRO A 204 6.89 -29.38 14.53
N SER A 205 5.88 -29.54 15.37
CA SER A 205 4.83 -28.55 15.59
C SER A 205 5.42 -27.14 15.68
N GLY A 206 5.22 -26.30 14.65
CA GLY A 206 5.58 -24.88 14.67
C GLY A 206 6.54 -24.36 13.59
N ALA A 207 7.01 -25.17 12.63
CA ALA A 207 7.83 -24.67 11.52
C ALA A 207 7.00 -24.03 10.39
N VAL A 208 7.38 -22.82 9.95
CA VAL A 208 6.84 -22.13 8.77
C VAL A 208 6.99 -23.03 7.53
N GLY A 209 5.88 -23.44 6.93
CA GLY A 209 5.90 -24.33 5.78
C GLY A 209 6.39 -23.65 4.51
N LEU A 210 7.34 -24.27 3.79
CA LEU A 210 7.80 -23.84 2.48
C LEU A 210 7.13 -24.68 1.38
N HIS A 211 6.30 -24.06 0.54
CA HIS A 211 5.65 -24.71 -0.59
C HIS A 211 6.31 -24.26 -1.89
N ILE A 212 6.68 -25.24 -2.73
CA ILE A 212 7.39 -25.01 -3.99
C ILE A 212 6.44 -25.37 -5.12
N ILE A 213 6.16 -24.40 -5.98
CA ILE A 213 5.29 -24.53 -7.14
C ILE A 213 6.14 -24.35 -8.40
N ASN A 214 6.13 -25.36 -9.25
CA ASN A 214 6.83 -25.39 -10.53
C ASN A 214 5.83 -25.54 -11.69
N ILE A 215 5.97 -24.69 -12.71
CA ILE A 215 5.34 -24.84 -14.01
C ILE A 215 6.46 -25.14 -15.02
N PRO A 216 6.45 -26.31 -15.69
CA PRO A 216 7.47 -26.67 -16.68
C PRO A 216 7.50 -25.76 -17.91
N GLU A 217 8.64 -25.68 -18.59
CA GLU A 217 8.80 -24.86 -19.81
C GLU A 217 7.89 -25.29 -20.96
N SER A 218 7.51 -26.57 -21.00
CA SER A 218 6.56 -27.11 -21.99
C SER A 218 5.13 -26.59 -21.82
N SER A 219 4.83 -25.89 -20.72
CA SER A 219 3.48 -25.39 -20.44
C SER A 219 3.17 -24.06 -21.14
N SER A 220 1.94 -23.95 -21.62
CA SER A 220 1.33 -22.73 -22.18
C SER A 220 0.84 -21.75 -21.11
N ILE A 221 0.89 -22.12 -19.82
CA ILE A 221 0.41 -21.27 -18.72
C ILE A 221 1.24 -19.99 -18.65
N ARG A 222 0.56 -18.85 -18.63
CA ARG A 222 1.20 -17.53 -18.46
C ARG A 222 0.51 -16.68 -17.41
N ASN A 223 -0.74 -16.96 -17.05
CA ASN A 223 -1.48 -16.19 -16.05
C ASN A 223 -1.90 -17.11 -14.90
N VAL A 224 -1.32 -16.90 -13.71
CA VAL A 224 -1.60 -17.76 -12.55
C VAL A 224 -2.17 -16.90 -11.44
N SER A 225 -3.39 -17.17 -11.02
CA SER A 225 -3.95 -16.57 -9.80
C SER A 225 -3.63 -17.47 -8.61
N LEU A 226 -3.20 -16.88 -7.51
CA LEU A 226 -2.83 -17.59 -6.29
C LEU A 226 -3.63 -17.05 -5.10
N ARG A 227 -4.35 -17.94 -4.44
CA ARG A 227 -5.06 -17.70 -3.19
C ARG A 227 -4.36 -18.49 -2.08
N VAL A 228 -3.90 -17.77 -1.05
CA VAL A 228 -3.25 -18.38 0.11
C VAL A 228 -4.20 -18.28 1.29
N ASP A 229 -4.74 -19.42 1.74
CA ASP A 229 -5.66 -19.48 2.88
C ASP A 229 -4.94 -19.86 4.20
N THR A 230 -3.63 -20.09 4.15
CA THR A 230 -2.78 -20.38 5.32
C THR A 230 -2.03 -19.14 5.79
N LYS A 231 -1.90 -18.96 7.11
CA LYS A 231 -1.11 -17.87 7.71
C LYS A 231 0.36 -18.29 7.82
N GLU A 232 1.27 -17.32 7.78
CA GLU A 232 2.72 -17.52 8.04
C GLU A 232 3.36 -18.61 7.18
N THR A 233 3.14 -18.56 5.88
CA THR A 233 3.63 -19.57 4.91
C THR A 233 4.70 -18.97 3.99
N SER A 234 5.66 -19.78 3.54
CA SER A 234 6.63 -19.40 2.50
C SER A 234 6.32 -20.11 1.19
N VAL A 235 6.34 -19.40 0.06
CA VAL A 235 6.00 -19.93 -1.25
C VAL A 235 7.07 -19.60 -2.28
N PHE A 236 7.58 -20.61 -2.98
CA PHE A 236 8.49 -20.43 -4.11
C PHE A 236 7.77 -20.73 -5.41
N LEU A 237 7.76 -19.78 -6.35
CA LEU A 237 6.99 -19.80 -7.59
C LEU A 237 7.93 -19.80 -8.79
N ARG A 238 8.04 -20.92 -9.49
CA ARG A 238 8.82 -21.04 -10.72
C ARG A 238 7.91 -21.35 -11.90
N GLY A 239 8.04 -20.58 -12.97
CA GLY A 239 7.31 -20.81 -14.22
C GLY A 239 8.09 -20.34 -15.45
N PRO A 240 7.58 -20.63 -16.66
CA PRO A 240 8.18 -20.18 -17.91
C PRO A 240 8.35 -18.67 -17.99
N GLU A 241 9.26 -18.21 -18.84
CA GLU A 241 9.48 -16.77 -19.05
C GLU A 241 8.18 -16.09 -19.52
N GLY A 242 7.84 -14.97 -18.87
CA GLY A 242 6.61 -14.22 -19.13
C GLY A 242 5.39 -14.67 -18.31
N THR A 243 5.57 -15.62 -17.38
CA THR A 243 4.50 -16.01 -16.44
C THR A 243 4.23 -14.88 -15.44
N THR A 244 2.98 -14.48 -15.27
CA THR A 244 2.56 -13.49 -14.27
C THR A 244 1.84 -14.18 -13.12
N TRP A 245 2.35 -14.01 -11.90
CA TRP A 245 1.75 -14.55 -10.68
C TRP A 245 0.89 -13.51 -9.98
N THR A 246 -0.40 -13.73 -9.88
CA THR A 246 -1.37 -12.77 -9.32
C THR A 246 -1.82 -13.24 -7.94
N PHE A 247 -1.39 -12.59 -6.86
CA PHE A 247 -1.84 -12.96 -5.51
C PHE A 247 -3.16 -12.28 -5.17
N LEU A 248 -4.20 -13.06 -4.96
CA LEU A 248 -5.53 -12.57 -4.60
C LEU A 248 -5.64 -12.22 -3.11
N ASN A 249 -4.93 -12.96 -2.25
CA ASN A 249 -4.94 -12.78 -0.81
C ASN A 249 -3.58 -13.21 -0.19
N PRO A 250 -2.58 -12.30 -0.09
CA PRO A 250 -1.30 -12.62 0.52
C PRO A 250 -1.42 -12.58 2.05
N GLN A 251 -1.85 -13.69 2.67
CA GLN A 251 -1.98 -13.86 4.12
C GLN A 251 -0.61 -13.93 4.84
N HIS A 252 0.10 -12.80 4.98
CA HIS A 252 1.45 -12.73 5.62
C HIS A 252 2.45 -13.75 5.03
N THR A 253 2.35 -14.03 3.73
CA THR A 253 3.14 -15.04 3.03
C THR A 253 4.50 -14.47 2.59
N LYS A 254 5.60 -15.18 2.81
CA LYS A 254 6.90 -14.85 2.18
C LYS A 254 6.95 -15.50 0.81
N PHE A 255 7.39 -14.79 -0.22
CA PHE A 255 7.41 -15.33 -1.59
C PHE A 255 8.75 -15.15 -2.28
N GLY A 256 9.08 -16.09 -3.15
CA GLY A 256 10.17 -15.97 -4.12
C GLY A 256 9.69 -16.41 -5.50
N SER A 257 10.12 -15.72 -6.56
CA SER A 257 9.76 -16.09 -7.92
C SER A 257 10.84 -15.76 -8.96
N ASN A 258 10.89 -16.55 -10.03
CA ASN A 258 11.68 -16.27 -11.22
C ASN A 258 10.98 -15.35 -12.24
N ASN A 259 9.72 -14.98 -11.99
CA ASN A 259 8.96 -14.03 -12.80
C ASN A 259 8.30 -12.95 -11.92
N ASP A 260 7.57 -12.03 -12.57
CA ASP A 260 6.86 -10.94 -11.92
C ASP A 260 5.68 -11.44 -11.06
N ILE A 261 5.52 -10.83 -9.90
CA ILE A 261 4.37 -11.01 -9.02
C ILE A 261 3.51 -9.75 -9.05
N LEU A 262 2.24 -9.91 -9.38
CA LEU A 262 1.21 -8.87 -9.35
C LEU A 262 0.40 -8.95 -8.05
N LEU A 263 0.26 -7.81 -7.38
CA LEU A 263 -0.63 -7.62 -6.24
C LEU A 263 -1.81 -6.72 -6.66
N PRO A 264 -2.97 -7.28 -7.05
CA PRO A 264 -4.10 -6.52 -7.61
C PRO A 264 -4.60 -5.42 -6.69
N ALA A 265 -4.64 -5.67 -5.38
CA ALA A 265 -5.13 -4.71 -4.39
C ALA A 265 -4.42 -3.35 -4.47
N ILE A 266 -3.14 -3.34 -4.83
CA ILE A 266 -2.31 -2.13 -4.91
C ILE A 266 -1.76 -1.88 -6.32
N THR A 267 -2.23 -2.63 -7.32
CA THR A 267 -1.73 -2.59 -8.71
C THR A 267 -0.20 -2.63 -8.81
N HIS A 268 0.44 -3.31 -7.86
CA HIS A 268 1.89 -3.29 -7.70
C HIS A 268 2.51 -4.53 -8.34
N ARG A 269 3.63 -4.33 -9.06
CA ARG A 269 4.39 -5.40 -9.69
C ARG A 269 5.73 -5.56 -8.98
N ILE A 270 5.93 -6.70 -8.36
CA ILE A 270 7.17 -7.08 -7.69
C ILE A 270 8.04 -7.82 -8.74
N PRO A 271 9.27 -7.35 -8.98
CA PRO A 271 10.17 -7.98 -9.95
C PRO A 271 10.67 -9.35 -9.44
N PRO A 272 11.25 -10.19 -10.33
CA PRO A 272 11.74 -11.50 -9.97
C PRO A 272 12.73 -11.45 -8.80
N SER A 273 12.58 -12.34 -7.83
CA SER A 273 13.49 -12.44 -6.67
C SER A 273 14.69 -13.34 -6.92
N VAL A 274 14.61 -14.22 -7.93
CA VAL A 274 15.65 -15.17 -8.29
C VAL A 274 15.75 -15.30 -9.81
N THR A 275 16.93 -15.68 -10.30
CA THR A 275 17.14 -16.11 -11.67
C THR A 275 17.24 -17.64 -11.70
N LEU A 276 16.31 -18.30 -12.40
CA LEU A 276 16.31 -19.75 -12.59
C LEU A 276 15.61 -20.09 -13.90
N ARG A 277 16.35 -20.73 -14.82
CA ARG A 277 15.85 -21.21 -16.12
C ARG A 277 15.58 -22.71 -16.15
N SER A 278 16.24 -23.51 -15.31
CA SER A 278 15.96 -24.95 -15.23
C SER A 278 14.56 -25.19 -14.64
N ASP A 279 13.78 -26.08 -15.25
CA ASP A 279 12.51 -26.59 -14.73
C ASP A 279 12.65 -27.98 -14.08
N ILE A 280 13.88 -28.51 -14.03
CA ILE A 280 14.18 -29.79 -13.39
C ILE A 280 13.87 -29.68 -11.89
N ALA A 281 13.03 -30.60 -11.40
CA ALA A 281 12.52 -30.58 -10.02
C ALA A 281 13.62 -30.39 -8.97
N VAL A 282 14.72 -31.12 -9.10
CA VAL A 282 15.87 -31.05 -8.18
C VAL A 282 16.51 -29.65 -8.15
N ASP A 283 16.66 -28.99 -9.30
CA ASP A 283 17.27 -27.66 -9.39
C ASP A 283 16.35 -26.59 -8.78
N VAL A 284 15.05 -26.69 -9.06
CA VAL A 284 14.02 -25.81 -8.50
C VAL A 284 13.97 -25.95 -6.98
N GLN A 285 13.98 -27.18 -6.46
CA GLN A 285 13.98 -27.47 -5.03
C GLN A 285 15.22 -26.88 -4.35
N ARG A 286 16.42 -27.12 -4.88
CA ARG A 286 17.66 -26.55 -4.34
C ARG A 286 17.65 -25.03 -4.34
N LYS A 287 17.15 -24.41 -5.42
CA LYS A 287 17.08 -22.95 -5.51
C LYS A 287 16.12 -22.34 -4.50
N ALA A 288 15.00 -23.00 -4.24
CA ALA A 288 14.05 -22.58 -3.22
C ALA A 288 14.67 -22.65 -1.81
N LEU A 289 15.34 -23.75 -1.48
CA LEU A 289 16.02 -23.94 -0.20
C LEU A 289 17.11 -22.88 0.04
N ASP A 290 17.92 -22.59 -0.98
CA ASP A 290 18.93 -21.53 -0.98
C ASP A 290 18.31 -20.14 -0.76
N HIS A 291 17.24 -19.82 -1.49
CA HIS A 291 16.57 -18.51 -1.40
C HIS A 291 16.01 -18.23 0.00
N PHE A 292 15.36 -19.22 0.61
CA PHE A 292 14.75 -19.09 1.93
C PHE A 292 15.73 -19.40 3.08
N LYS A 293 16.96 -19.85 2.78
CA LYS A 293 17.97 -20.28 3.76
C LYS A 293 17.44 -21.35 4.71
N VAL A 294 16.72 -22.32 4.17
CA VAL A 294 16.14 -23.46 4.91
C VAL A 294 16.69 -24.79 4.38
N THR A 295 16.64 -25.83 5.21
CA THR A 295 17.19 -27.16 4.89
C THR A 295 16.15 -28.14 4.31
N THR A 296 14.87 -27.84 4.46
CA THR A 296 13.74 -28.68 4.02
C THR A 296 12.56 -27.84 3.55
N PHE A 297 11.60 -28.47 2.87
CA PHE A 297 10.37 -27.87 2.37
C PHE A 297 9.16 -28.77 2.67
N THR A 298 7.95 -28.22 2.61
CA THR A 298 6.70 -28.90 3.00
C THR A 298 6.07 -29.65 1.83
N SER A 299 6.03 -29.03 0.66
CA SER A 299 5.50 -29.67 -0.55
C SER A 299 6.17 -29.11 -1.79
N TYR A 300 6.43 -29.97 -2.76
CA TYR A 300 6.76 -29.61 -4.13
C TYR A 300 5.59 -30.01 -5.03
N THR A 301 5.18 -29.13 -5.94
CA THR A 301 4.07 -29.35 -6.86
C THR A 301 4.46 -28.88 -8.26
N GLU A 302 4.32 -29.76 -9.23
CA GLU A 302 4.59 -29.51 -10.63
C GLU A 302 3.29 -29.54 -11.43
N ILE A 303 2.89 -28.39 -11.94
CA ILE A 303 1.58 -28.14 -12.52
C ILE A 303 1.69 -28.25 -14.05
N ARG A 304 0.92 -29.16 -14.66
CA ARG A 304 0.91 -29.41 -16.11
C ARG A 304 -0.48 -29.28 -16.82
N PRO A 305 -1.39 -28.38 -16.42
CA PRO A 305 -2.64 -28.16 -17.12
C PRO A 305 -2.38 -27.49 -18.48
N GLU A 306 -3.28 -27.75 -19.42
CA GLU A 306 -3.20 -27.25 -20.79
C GLU A 306 -3.66 -25.79 -20.93
N ASP A 307 -4.38 -25.28 -19.93
CA ASP A 307 -4.98 -23.95 -19.97
C ASP A 307 -4.02 -22.83 -19.59
N SER A 308 -4.16 -21.69 -20.25
CA SER A 308 -3.31 -20.51 -20.02
C SER A 308 -3.55 -19.80 -18.68
N MET A 309 -4.69 -20.09 -18.02
CA MET A 309 -5.15 -19.44 -16.79
C MET A 309 -5.59 -20.45 -15.74
N ILE A 310 -4.97 -20.41 -14.57
CA ILE A 310 -5.25 -21.29 -13.44
C ILE A 310 -5.41 -20.50 -12.14
N LEU A 311 -6.19 -21.05 -11.21
CA LEU A 311 -6.27 -20.62 -9.83
C LEU A 311 -5.65 -21.68 -8.93
N LEU A 312 -4.63 -21.28 -8.19
CA LEU A 312 -3.98 -22.11 -7.19
C LEU A 312 -4.48 -21.73 -5.81
N VAL A 313 -4.90 -22.73 -5.03
CA VAL A 313 -5.34 -22.55 -3.65
C VAL A 313 -4.40 -23.32 -2.74
N LEU A 314 -3.71 -22.58 -1.86
CA LEU A 314 -2.88 -23.13 -0.80
C LEU A 314 -3.72 -23.19 0.49
N ARG A 315 -4.12 -24.41 0.89
CA ARG A 315 -4.91 -24.65 2.09
C ARG A 315 -4.56 -26.03 2.66
N LYS A 316 -4.48 -26.15 3.99
CA LYS A 316 -4.38 -27.45 4.65
C LYS A 316 -5.73 -28.19 4.57
N LYS A 317 -5.70 -29.47 4.19
CA LYS A 317 -6.86 -30.37 4.28
C LYS A 317 -7.23 -30.61 5.76
N ASP A 318 -7.99 -29.71 6.36
CA ASP A 318 -8.67 -29.95 7.63
C ASP A 318 -10.03 -30.60 7.34
N ASN A 319 -10.37 -31.68 8.06
CA ASN A 319 -11.69 -32.32 7.94
C ASN A 319 -12.80 -31.29 8.23
N PRO A 320 -13.89 -31.26 7.46
CA PRO A 320 -14.85 -30.17 7.53
C PRO A 320 -15.77 -30.35 8.74
N ALA A 321 -15.52 -29.56 9.76
CA ALA A 321 -16.52 -29.27 10.78
C ALA A 321 -16.43 -27.77 11.12
N VAL A 322 -17.50 -27.06 10.75
CA VAL A 322 -18.04 -25.87 11.42
C VAL A 322 -17.59 -24.48 10.91
N THR A 323 -18.56 -23.89 10.21
CA THR A 323 -18.99 -22.48 10.17
C THR A 323 -18.26 -21.51 9.24
N GLU A 324 -18.86 -21.33 8.06
CA GLU A 324 -18.80 -20.09 7.28
C GLU A 324 -19.23 -18.91 8.16
N ALA A 325 -18.30 -18.00 8.42
CA ALA A 325 -18.63 -16.66 8.88
C ALA A 325 -19.01 -15.81 7.66
N THR A 326 -20.25 -15.36 7.65
CA THR A 326 -20.83 -14.38 6.72
C THR A 326 -19.96 -13.12 6.66
N PRO A 327 -19.49 -12.65 5.48
CA PRO A 327 -18.86 -11.35 5.37
C PRO A 327 -19.92 -10.25 5.50
N GLU A 328 -19.74 -9.37 6.47
CA GLU A 328 -20.54 -8.15 6.60
C GLU A 328 -20.33 -7.22 5.40
N THR A 329 -21.45 -6.73 4.88
CA THR A 329 -21.56 -5.78 3.77
C THR A 329 -20.93 -4.44 4.13
N VAL A 330 -19.82 -4.08 3.48
CA VAL A 330 -19.28 -2.72 3.54
C VAL A 330 -19.81 -1.92 2.35
N ASN A 331 -20.58 -0.87 2.65
CA ASN A 331 -21.13 0.05 1.66
C ASN A 331 -20.02 0.78 0.89
N PRO A 332 -20.11 0.92 -0.45
CA PRO A 332 -19.13 1.65 -1.23
C PRO A 332 -19.31 3.16 -1.05
N ILE A 333 -18.31 3.82 -0.47
CA ILE A 333 -18.21 5.29 -0.51
C ILE A 333 -17.71 5.67 -1.90
N THR A 334 -18.62 6.23 -2.70
CA THR A 334 -18.32 6.87 -3.98
C THR A 334 -17.53 8.16 -3.74
N THR A 335 -16.28 8.23 -4.17
CA THR A 335 -15.67 9.51 -4.63
C THR A 335 -14.65 9.24 -5.73
N ASN A 336 -14.58 10.18 -6.67
CA ASN A 336 -14.04 10.04 -8.01
C ASN A 336 -12.50 9.97 -8.10
N SER A 337 -12.06 9.05 -8.97
CA SER A 337 -10.82 8.97 -9.77
C SER A 337 -10.07 7.65 -9.54
N PRO A 338 -9.81 6.86 -10.59
CA PRO A 338 -9.34 5.50 -10.44
C PRO A 338 -7.80 5.47 -10.37
N HIS A 339 -7.27 4.53 -9.60
CA HIS A 339 -5.88 4.07 -9.62
C HIS A 339 -4.83 4.88 -8.82
N GLN A 340 -4.99 4.96 -7.50
CA GLN A 340 -3.87 4.99 -6.54
C GLN A 340 -4.40 4.79 -5.12
N MET A 341 -3.65 4.07 -4.27
CA MET A 341 -3.95 3.94 -2.83
C MET A 341 -4.00 5.34 -2.20
N PRO A 342 -5.04 5.72 -1.43
CA PRO A 342 -5.10 7.04 -0.82
C PRO A 342 -4.08 7.13 0.31
N LEU A 343 -2.90 7.67 -0.01
CA LEU A 343 -1.89 8.06 0.98
C LEU A 343 -2.26 9.42 1.57
N LEU A 344 -2.21 9.51 2.89
CA LEU A 344 -2.47 10.76 3.62
C LEU A 344 -1.18 11.23 4.27
N MET A 345 -0.85 12.52 4.12
CA MET A 345 0.23 13.17 4.87
C MET A 345 -0.37 14.15 5.88
N GLN A 346 -0.05 13.91 7.15
CA GLN A 346 -0.42 14.78 8.28
C GLN A 346 0.85 15.43 8.85
N LEU A 347 0.80 16.74 9.11
CA LEU A 347 1.92 17.50 9.66
C LEU A 347 1.71 17.77 11.16
N TYR A 348 2.81 17.91 11.91
CA TYR A 348 2.85 18.17 13.35
C TYR A 348 4.01 19.14 13.69
N THR A 349 3.84 19.95 14.74
CA THR A 349 4.87 20.87 15.24
C THR A 349 5.78 20.25 16.30
N SER A 350 5.41 19.08 16.82
CA SER A 350 6.08 18.42 17.94
C SER A 350 6.39 16.95 17.63
N PRO A 351 7.49 16.41 18.21
CA PRO A 351 7.95 15.05 17.95
C PRO A 351 7.06 13.97 18.59
N ASP A 352 6.04 14.36 19.35
CA ASP A 352 5.10 13.44 20.00
C ASP A 352 3.92 13.04 19.09
N TYR A 353 3.75 13.70 17.94
CA TYR A 353 2.70 13.42 16.94
C TYR A 353 1.27 13.44 17.51
N ARG A 354 1.03 14.19 18.60
CA ARG A 354 -0.29 14.24 19.27
C ARG A 354 -1.22 15.30 18.71
N SER A 355 -0.66 16.42 18.25
CA SER A 355 -1.41 17.61 17.84
C SER A 355 -1.21 17.88 16.34
N PRO A 356 -2.12 17.41 15.47
CA PRO A 356 -2.01 17.65 14.04
C PRO A 356 -2.11 19.14 13.71
N LEU A 357 -1.26 19.61 12.79
CA LEU A 357 -1.33 20.95 12.22
C LEU A 357 -2.59 21.09 11.36
N ASP A 358 -3.34 22.17 11.61
CA ASP A 358 -4.42 22.59 10.72
C ASP A 358 -3.82 23.07 9.37
N PRO A 359 -4.46 22.76 8.22
CA PRO A 359 -3.98 23.15 6.89
C PRO A 359 -3.62 24.64 6.72
N ASN A 360 -4.22 25.53 7.51
CA ASN A 360 -4.03 26.98 7.42
C ASN A 360 -3.10 27.54 8.51
N THR A 361 -2.49 26.67 9.32
CA THR A 361 -1.57 27.10 10.37
C THR A 361 -0.22 27.46 9.77
N LYS A 362 0.24 28.67 10.06
CA LYS A 362 1.56 29.15 9.64
C LYS A 362 2.65 28.59 10.54
N VAL A 363 3.67 28.01 9.93
CA VAL A 363 4.81 27.40 10.61
C VAL A 363 6.02 28.32 10.51
N GLN A 364 6.80 28.46 11.58
CA GLN A 364 8.03 29.25 11.55
C GLN A 364 9.15 28.49 10.80
N SER A 365 9.92 29.19 9.95
CA SER A 365 10.96 28.55 9.13
C SER A 365 12.17 28.03 9.92
N ASP A 366 12.40 28.52 11.14
CA ASP A 366 13.51 28.15 12.03
C ASP A 366 13.20 26.91 12.88
N LYS A 367 12.00 26.35 12.76
CA LYS A 367 11.56 25.18 13.53
C LYS A 367 11.43 23.96 12.65
N ARG A 368 11.76 22.80 13.23
CA ARG A 368 11.52 21.51 12.59
C ARG A 368 10.02 21.22 12.55
N ILE A 369 9.59 20.61 11.45
CA ILE A 369 8.25 20.03 11.34
C ILE A 369 8.35 18.53 11.28
N TYR A 370 7.30 17.87 11.74
CA TYR A 370 7.17 16.44 11.73
C TYR A 370 6.02 16.07 10.80
N ALA A 371 6.16 15.00 10.04
CA ALA A 371 5.10 14.47 9.20
C ALA A 371 4.88 12.99 9.46
N GLU A 372 3.62 12.60 9.47
CA GLU A 372 3.21 11.22 9.43
C GLU A 372 2.55 10.96 8.08
N ILE A 373 3.06 9.98 7.34
CA ILE A 373 2.45 9.50 6.12
C ILE A 373 1.79 8.17 6.44
N SER A 374 0.48 8.11 6.31
CA SER A 374 -0.33 6.92 6.54
C SER A 374 -0.97 6.42 5.25
N GLY A 375 -1.14 5.11 5.15
CA GLY A 375 -1.90 4.47 4.08
C GLY A 375 -3.03 3.64 4.67
N HIS A 376 -4.21 3.67 4.05
CA HIS A 376 -5.30 2.77 4.41
C HIS A 376 -4.96 1.33 4.03
N THR A 377 -5.00 0.40 4.97
CA THR A 377 -4.79 -1.02 4.68
C THR A 377 -5.91 -1.55 3.79
N LEU A 378 -5.54 -2.10 2.63
CA LEU A 378 -6.44 -2.85 1.79
C LEU A 378 -6.36 -4.32 2.20
N GLY A 379 -7.36 -4.78 2.95
CA GLY A 379 -7.55 -6.20 3.26
C GLY A 379 -6.39 -6.86 4.00
N GLY A 380 -6.10 -6.44 5.24
CA GLY A 380 -5.24 -7.19 6.16
C GLY A 380 -3.73 -7.30 5.80
N ILE A 381 -3.29 -6.70 4.70
CA ILE A 381 -1.88 -6.66 4.30
C ILE A 381 -1.17 -5.53 5.06
N VAL A 382 -0.12 -5.86 5.82
CA VAL A 382 0.79 -4.88 6.43
C VAL A 382 1.88 -4.52 5.43
N LEU A 383 1.83 -3.30 4.88
CA LEU A 383 2.84 -2.77 3.96
C LEU A 383 3.65 -1.68 4.68
N THR A 384 4.97 -1.76 4.62
CA THR A 384 5.85 -0.75 5.18
C THR A 384 6.01 0.40 4.18
N ILE A 385 5.69 1.63 4.60
CA ILE A 385 5.85 2.82 3.77
C ILE A 385 7.29 3.35 3.92
N LYS A 386 8.05 3.38 2.83
CA LYS A 386 9.41 3.93 2.79
C LYS A 386 9.44 5.20 1.95
N VAL A 387 9.84 6.31 2.55
CA VAL A 387 9.95 7.60 1.85
C VAL A 387 11.29 7.68 1.15
N ILE A 388 11.28 8.13 -0.11
CA ILE A 388 12.46 8.18 -0.98
C ILE A 388 13.00 9.60 -1.10
N SER A 389 12.12 10.55 -1.37
CA SER A 389 12.47 11.96 -1.56
C SER A 389 11.26 12.83 -1.29
N CYS A 390 11.50 14.07 -0.87
CA CYS A 390 10.48 15.08 -0.65
C CYS A 390 10.89 16.38 -1.32
N PHE A 391 9.94 17.06 -1.94
CA PHE A 391 10.13 18.31 -2.65
C PHE A 391 9.12 19.33 -2.18
N VAL A 392 9.51 20.60 -2.22
CA VAL A 392 8.65 21.74 -1.96
C VAL A 392 8.53 22.56 -3.23
N ARG A 393 7.29 22.92 -3.59
CA ARG A 393 6.98 23.72 -4.78
C ARG A 393 6.28 25.01 -4.37
N SER A 394 6.79 26.17 -4.80
CA SER A 394 6.13 27.45 -4.50
C SER A 394 4.85 27.60 -5.33
N LYS A 395 3.83 28.23 -4.73
CA LYS A 395 2.61 28.60 -5.44
C LYS A 395 2.80 29.99 -6.07
N GLY A 396 2.95 30.04 -7.39
CA GLY A 396 3.13 31.27 -8.15
C GLY A 396 3.17 31.02 -9.66
N SER A 397 3.24 32.09 -10.46
CA SER A 397 3.31 32.03 -11.93
C SER A 397 4.59 31.39 -12.48
N CYS A 398 5.66 31.36 -11.67
CA CYS A 398 6.89 30.61 -11.92
C CYS A 398 7.22 29.74 -10.68
N PRO A 399 6.72 28.49 -10.62
CA PRO A 399 6.90 27.64 -9.45
C PRO A 399 8.35 27.21 -9.29
N VAL A 400 8.96 27.57 -8.17
CA VAL A 400 10.30 27.13 -7.77
C VAL A 400 10.15 25.77 -7.08
N VAL A 401 10.89 24.76 -7.56
CA VAL A 401 10.92 23.42 -6.96
C VAL A 401 12.27 23.23 -6.27
N LYS A 402 12.24 22.88 -4.99
CA LYS A 402 13.45 22.60 -4.20
C LYS A 402 13.29 21.25 -3.50
N GLU A 403 14.37 20.47 -3.42
CA GLU A 403 14.38 19.25 -2.63
C GLU A 403 14.47 19.59 -1.15
N LEU A 404 13.66 18.94 -0.33
CA LEU A 404 13.61 19.15 1.11
C LEU A 404 14.20 17.91 1.81
N PRO A 405 15.39 18.01 2.42
CA PRO A 405 15.98 16.91 3.17
C PRO A 405 15.09 16.51 4.34
N PHE A 406 14.99 15.21 4.59
CA PHE A 406 14.19 14.66 5.67
C PHE A 406 14.99 13.65 6.50
N ILE A 407 14.60 13.49 7.75
CA ILE A 407 15.13 12.48 8.66
C ILE A 407 13.99 11.50 8.97
N SER A 408 14.26 10.21 8.81
CA SER A 408 13.31 9.17 9.21
C SER A 408 13.27 9.07 10.73
N GLU A 409 12.10 9.25 11.33
CA GLU A 409 11.91 9.13 12.77
C GLU A 409 11.53 7.69 13.14
N ALA A 410 12.05 7.21 14.27
CA ALA A 410 11.77 5.85 14.70
C ALA A 410 10.28 5.68 15.02
N CYS A 411 9.59 4.81 14.28
CA CYS A 411 8.31 4.29 14.72
C CYS A 411 8.37 2.76 14.84
N SER A 412 8.00 2.26 16.02
CA SER A 412 7.90 0.82 16.25
C SER A 412 6.65 0.26 15.56
N LEU A 413 6.71 -1.01 15.12
CA LEU A 413 5.57 -1.71 14.50
C LEU A 413 4.31 -1.72 15.39
N ASN A 414 4.48 -1.63 16.72
CA ASN A 414 3.40 -1.58 17.69
C ASN A 414 2.79 -0.17 17.86
N SER A 415 3.48 0.88 17.39
CA SER A 415 3.05 2.28 17.49
C SER A 415 2.56 2.86 16.16
N CYS A 416 3.05 2.36 15.03
CA CYS A 416 2.67 2.78 13.67
C CYS A 416 2.61 1.56 12.73
N PRO A 417 1.54 0.75 12.73
CA PRO A 417 1.49 -0.45 11.91
C PRO A 417 1.43 -0.14 10.39
N ASN A 418 0.92 1.04 9.99
CA ASN A 418 0.73 1.44 8.59
C ASN A 418 1.07 2.92 8.33
N SER A 419 1.95 3.48 9.14
CA SER A 419 2.43 4.85 8.95
C SER A 419 3.94 4.94 9.09
N THR A 420 4.52 5.93 8.43
CA THR A 420 5.93 6.28 8.55
C THR A 420 6.04 7.73 9.00
N ARG A 421 7.05 7.99 9.84
CA ARG A 421 7.26 9.28 10.49
C ARG A 421 8.55 9.90 10.02
N LEU A 422 8.50 11.18 9.72
CA LEU A 422 9.60 11.95 9.15
C LEU A 422 9.70 13.30 9.85
N SER A 423 10.89 13.87 9.89
CA SER A 423 11.09 15.27 10.27
C SER A 423 11.84 16.04 9.18
N PHE A 424 11.53 17.33 9.06
CA PHE A 424 12.11 18.24 8.06
C PHE A 424 12.64 19.49 8.74
N SER A 425 13.71 20.07 8.19
CA SER A 425 14.15 21.43 8.52
C SER A 425 13.73 22.42 7.44
N LEU A 426 13.16 23.55 7.82
CA LEU A 426 12.70 24.58 6.88
C LEU A 426 13.71 25.71 6.67
N ASP A 427 14.93 25.61 7.22
CA ASP A 427 15.96 26.67 7.13
C ASP A 427 16.22 27.10 5.67
N GLN A 428 16.20 26.13 4.74
CA GLN A 428 16.42 26.36 3.31
C GLN A 428 15.32 27.17 2.61
N LEU A 429 14.16 27.35 3.26
CA LEU A 429 13.04 28.14 2.76
C LEU A 429 13.12 29.60 3.22
N GLN A 430 13.96 29.94 4.20
CA GLN A 430 14.13 31.30 4.70
C GLN A 430 14.72 32.26 3.63
N GLU A 431 15.48 31.71 2.69
CA GLU A 431 16.11 32.45 1.58
C GLU A 431 15.13 32.78 0.44
N LEU A 432 13.93 32.21 0.46
CA LEU A 432 12.98 32.28 -0.66
C LEU A 432 11.83 33.25 -0.35
N THR A 433 11.39 33.99 -1.36
CA THR A 433 10.36 35.05 -1.21
C THR A 433 8.93 34.52 -1.06
N SER A 434 8.71 33.22 -1.26
CA SER A 434 7.38 32.61 -1.19
C SER A 434 7.06 32.14 0.22
N THR A 435 5.87 32.51 0.73
CA THR A 435 5.37 32.09 2.05
C THR A 435 4.47 30.85 1.99
N THR A 436 4.09 30.40 0.80
CA THR A 436 3.17 29.26 0.59
C THR A 436 3.80 28.21 -0.31
N TRP A 437 3.90 26.99 0.20
CA TRP A 437 4.57 25.86 -0.44
C TRP A 437 3.67 24.63 -0.50
N ASP A 438 3.86 23.84 -1.54
CA ASP A 438 3.31 22.50 -1.68
C ASP A 438 4.42 21.49 -1.37
N LEU A 439 4.31 20.76 -0.26
CA LEU A 439 5.17 19.66 0.09
C LEU A 439 4.68 18.38 -0.60
N GLU A 440 5.54 17.74 -1.38
CA GLU A 440 5.25 16.50 -2.11
C GLU A 440 6.34 15.47 -1.80
N CYS A 441 5.96 14.32 -1.24
CA CYS A 441 6.88 13.23 -0.96
C CYS A 441 6.58 12.02 -1.86
N SER A 442 7.64 11.44 -2.42
CA SER A 442 7.59 10.18 -3.17
C SER A 442 7.86 9.01 -2.24
N VAL A 443 6.99 7.99 -2.28
CA VAL A 443 7.08 6.83 -1.38
C VAL A 443 7.16 5.53 -2.15
N LYS A 444 7.84 4.54 -1.56
CA LYS A 444 7.79 3.15 -1.96
C LYS A 444 7.01 2.35 -0.93
N LEU A 445 6.16 1.45 -1.40
CA LEU A 445 5.52 0.46 -0.56
C LEU A 445 6.39 -0.78 -0.56
N CYS A 446 6.77 -1.21 0.64
CA CYS A 446 7.61 -2.37 0.86
C CYS A 446 6.81 -3.47 1.54
N TYR A 447 6.93 -4.68 1.03
CA TYR A 447 6.51 -5.88 1.74
C TYR A 447 7.76 -6.70 2.04
N SER A 448 8.07 -6.87 3.33
CA SER A 448 9.36 -7.43 3.78
C SER A 448 10.54 -6.63 3.18
N GLU A 449 11.48 -7.28 2.50
CA GLU A 449 12.68 -6.65 1.90
C GLU A 449 12.45 -6.11 0.47
N LYS A 450 11.28 -6.37 -0.13
CA LYS A 450 11.00 -5.99 -1.52
C LYS A 450 10.11 -4.75 -1.54
N CYS A 451 10.58 -3.72 -2.24
CA CYS A 451 9.91 -2.44 -2.35
C CYS A 451 9.63 -2.12 -3.80
N GLY A 452 8.52 -1.46 -4.07
CA GLY A 452 8.35 -0.77 -5.33
C GLY A 452 7.49 0.48 -5.21
N ASP A 453 7.18 1.10 -6.34
CA ASP A 453 6.62 2.45 -6.36
C ASP A 453 5.24 2.50 -5.68
N GLY A 454 5.14 3.37 -4.67
CA GLY A 454 3.94 3.61 -3.86
C GLY A 454 3.20 4.88 -4.24
N GLY A 455 3.73 5.66 -5.20
CA GLY A 455 3.15 6.92 -5.63
C GLY A 455 3.66 8.13 -4.83
N ARG A 456 2.88 9.21 -4.86
CA ARG A 456 3.25 10.51 -4.29
C ARG A 456 2.16 11.05 -3.39
N VAL A 457 2.55 11.68 -2.30
CA VAL A 457 1.63 12.30 -1.34
C VAL A 457 1.95 13.77 -1.20
N LYS A 458 0.92 14.61 -1.20
CA LYS A 458 1.04 16.07 -1.23
C LYS A 458 0.32 16.75 -0.06
N ARG A 459 0.92 17.78 0.51
CA ARG A 459 0.33 18.62 1.56
C ARG A 459 0.75 20.09 1.40
N ASN A 460 -0.16 21.01 1.71
CA ASN A 460 0.15 22.44 1.72
C ASN A 460 0.91 22.81 3.01
N LEU A 461 1.83 23.76 2.90
CA LEU A 461 2.65 24.28 3.98
C LEU A 461 2.74 25.80 3.87
N GLU A 462 2.24 26.52 4.88
CA GLU A 462 2.45 27.95 5.00
C GLU A 462 3.60 28.24 5.96
N VAL A 463 4.58 29.00 5.49
CA VAL A 463 5.79 29.33 6.25
C VAL A 463 5.81 30.82 6.56
N THR A 464 5.93 31.14 7.83
CA THR A 464 6.27 32.49 8.31
C THR A 464 7.76 32.58 8.54
N GLN A 465 8.37 33.60 7.95
CA GLN A 465 9.73 33.97 8.29
C GLN A 465 9.73 34.44 9.76
N PRO A 466 10.69 34.00 10.60
CA PRO A 466 10.82 34.55 11.94
C PRO A 466 10.97 36.06 11.80
N CYS A 467 10.17 36.81 12.55
CA CYS A 467 10.37 38.25 12.69
C CYS A 467 11.83 38.44 13.11
N LEU A 468 12.67 38.95 12.21
CA LEU A 468 13.80 39.75 12.63
C LEU A 468 13.23 40.69 13.68
N GLN A 469 13.79 40.68 14.89
CA GLN A 469 13.41 41.63 15.93
C GLN A 469 13.18 42.99 15.25
N PRO A 470 12.09 43.72 15.57
CA PRO A 470 11.88 45.05 15.01
C PRO A 470 13.22 45.78 15.12
N PRO A 471 13.75 46.37 14.03
CA PRO A 471 15.07 46.95 14.05
C PRO A 471 15.11 47.83 15.29
N THR A 472 16.01 47.51 16.23
CA THR A 472 16.37 48.47 17.26
C THR A 472 16.54 49.79 16.54
N PRO A 473 15.88 50.88 16.98
CA PRO A 473 15.91 52.14 16.26
C PRO A 473 17.37 52.41 15.90
N PRO A 474 17.69 52.70 14.62
CA PRO A 474 19.06 52.67 14.15
C PRO A 474 19.87 53.56 15.10
N CYS A 475 20.75 52.94 15.88
CA CYS A 475 21.83 53.68 16.49
C CYS A 475 22.54 54.28 15.27
N PHE A 476 22.42 55.59 15.09
CA PHE A 476 23.16 56.32 14.08
C PHE A 476 24.64 56.14 14.42
N ASP A 477 25.24 55.09 13.86
CA ASP A 477 26.68 54.94 13.86
C ASP A 477 27.19 56.00 12.90
N PHE A 478 27.57 57.15 13.45
CA PHE A 478 28.38 58.11 12.73
C PHE A 478 29.72 57.42 12.48
N GLY A 479 29.80 56.69 11.36
CA GLY A 479 31.07 56.18 10.87
C GLY A 479 32.06 57.34 10.80
N LEU A 480 33.35 57.04 10.98
CA LEU A 480 34.46 58.00 10.91
C LEU A 480 34.29 59.13 9.86
N PRO A 481 33.82 58.86 8.60
CA PRO A 481 33.59 59.92 7.62
C PRO A 481 32.45 60.90 7.98
N GLY A 482 31.40 60.46 8.68
CA GLY A 482 30.29 61.31 9.13
C GLY A 482 30.71 62.28 10.23
N VAL A 483 31.50 61.81 11.21
CA VAL A 483 32.08 62.67 12.26
C VAL A 483 33.06 63.67 11.64
N LEU A 484 33.91 63.22 10.70
CA LEU A 484 34.83 64.10 9.99
C LEU A 484 34.09 65.15 9.15
N GLY A 485 32.99 64.77 8.51
CA GLY A 485 32.13 65.68 7.74
C GLY A 485 31.46 66.75 8.61
N ILE A 486 30.96 66.38 9.80
CA ILE A 486 30.38 67.34 10.75
C ILE A 486 31.46 68.27 11.32
N ALA A 487 32.62 67.74 11.70
CA ALA A 487 33.73 68.56 12.21
C ALA A 487 34.25 69.55 11.16
N PHE A 488 34.39 69.09 9.91
CA PHE A 488 34.81 69.94 8.78
C PHE A 488 33.74 70.98 8.42
N GLY A 489 32.45 70.60 8.44
CA GLY A 489 31.34 71.53 8.26
C GLY A 489 31.31 72.62 9.32
N GLY A 490 31.48 72.25 10.60
CA GLY A 490 31.59 73.18 11.71
C GLY A 490 32.80 74.11 11.59
N PHE A 491 33.96 73.59 11.15
CA PHE A 491 35.16 74.39 10.89
C PHE A 491 34.93 75.41 9.76
N LEU A 492 34.34 74.99 8.63
CA LEU A 492 34.04 75.90 7.52
C LEU A 492 33.04 76.99 7.92
N ILE A 493 31.99 76.64 8.68
CA ILE A 493 31.05 77.61 9.23
C ILE A 493 31.78 78.58 10.18
N GLY A 494 32.67 78.08 11.04
CA GLY A 494 33.49 78.90 11.92
C GLY A 494 34.37 79.89 11.16
N VAL A 495 35.09 79.43 10.13
CA VAL A 495 35.93 80.30 9.28
C VAL A 495 35.09 81.33 8.53
N LEU A 496 33.91 80.95 8.02
CA LEU A 496 33.00 81.87 7.35
C LEU A 496 32.40 82.91 8.30
N LEU A 497 32.04 82.51 9.53
CA LEU A 497 31.53 83.44 10.55
C LEU A 497 32.63 84.36 11.07
N ILE A 498 33.85 83.87 11.30
CA ILE A 498 35.01 84.72 11.63
C ILE A 498 35.29 85.69 10.46
N GLY A 499 35.25 85.21 9.23
CA GLY A 499 35.43 86.03 8.03
C GLY A 499 34.35 87.10 7.89
N ALA A 500 33.09 86.74 8.13
CA ALA A 500 31.96 87.67 8.12
C ALA A 500 32.04 88.68 9.27
N LEU A 501 32.37 88.26 10.49
CA LEU A 501 32.59 89.15 11.63
C LEU A 501 33.78 90.08 11.43
N TRP A 502 34.86 89.60 10.80
CA TRP A 502 36.02 90.41 10.44
C TRP A 502 35.69 91.39 9.32
N PHE A 503 34.92 90.95 8.32
CA PHE A 503 34.43 91.79 7.24
C PHE A 503 33.50 92.90 7.78
N ILE A 504 32.58 92.55 8.68
CA ILE A 504 31.76 93.51 9.41
C ILE A 504 32.68 94.43 10.23
N LYS A 505 33.63 93.92 11.02
CA LYS A 505 34.58 94.73 11.80
C LYS A 505 35.39 95.71 10.95
N ILE A 506 35.71 95.38 9.69
CA ILE A 506 36.40 96.30 8.77
C ILE A 506 35.43 97.30 8.12
N LYS A 507 34.20 96.87 7.79
CA LYS A 507 33.18 97.73 7.15
C LYS A 507 32.42 98.63 8.13
N THR A 508 32.31 98.25 9.40
CA THR A 508 31.63 98.98 10.48
C THR A 508 32.58 99.42 11.61
N GLY A 509 33.88 99.16 11.47
CA GLY A 509 34.89 99.63 12.40
C GLY A 509 35.15 101.13 12.24
N TYR A 510 34.60 101.92 13.17
CA TYR A 510 35.21 103.18 13.56
C TYR A 510 36.21 102.92 14.69
N PRO A 511 37.42 103.54 14.67
CA PRO A 511 38.47 103.27 15.64
C PRO A 511 38.33 104.19 16.85
N THR A 512 38.26 103.63 18.06
CA THR A 512 38.56 104.29 19.34
C THR A 512 38.53 103.18 20.40
N GLY A 513 39.57 102.89 21.18
CA GLY A 513 40.50 103.83 21.78
C GLY A 513 40.07 104.02 23.24
N LEU A 514 40.91 103.52 24.15
CA LEU A 514 41.09 103.89 25.55
C LEU A 514 40.29 103.15 26.65
N ASP A 515 41.09 102.81 27.66
CA ASP A 515 40.83 102.55 29.08
C ASP A 515 40.37 101.15 29.50
N MET A 516 40.87 100.57 30.59
CA MET A 516 42.13 100.73 31.32
C MET A 516 42.26 99.43 32.14
N SER A 517 43.50 98.98 32.22
CA SER A 517 44.13 98.05 33.17
C SER A 517 43.35 97.55 34.40
N SER A 518 43.68 96.30 34.74
CA SER A 518 43.90 95.77 36.11
C SER A 518 42.84 94.87 36.77
N THR A 519 43.18 93.57 36.75
CA THR A 519 43.33 92.63 37.89
C THR A 519 42.17 92.22 38.81
N ALA A 520 42.21 90.91 39.11
CA ALA A 520 41.78 90.21 40.33
C ALA A 520 40.28 89.88 40.43
N ALA A 521 39.86 88.61 40.32
CA ALA A 521 40.04 87.47 41.24
C ALA A 521 38.87 87.32 42.25
N SER A 522 38.45 86.07 42.39
CA SER A 522 37.61 85.45 43.45
C SER A 522 36.07 85.49 43.32
N LEU A 523 35.53 84.25 43.26
CA LEU A 523 34.22 83.67 43.66
C LEU A 523 33.34 84.47 44.66
N PRO A 524 32.11 84.03 45.00
CA PRO A 524 30.97 83.45 44.23
C PRO A 524 29.62 84.13 44.61
N GLY A 525 28.52 83.89 43.87
CA GLY A 525 27.16 84.16 44.38
C GLY A 525 26.14 84.69 43.37
N CYS A 526 25.07 83.91 43.13
CA CYS A 526 23.79 84.36 42.59
C CYS A 526 23.09 85.36 43.57
N PRO A 527 21.96 86.04 43.25
CA PRO A 527 21.14 86.08 42.01
C PRO A 527 20.60 87.50 41.61
N CYS A 528 19.87 87.55 40.49
CA CYS A 528 18.66 88.37 40.24
C CYS A 528 18.71 89.92 40.09
N SER A 529 18.32 90.36 38.88
CA SER A 529 17.09 91.15 38.58
C SER A 529 17.20 92.59 38.06
N GLY A 530 16.44 92.84 36.97
CA GLY A 530 15.79 94.12 36.62
C GLY A 530 15.95 94.47 35.14
N ALA A 531 14.94 94.70 34.30
CA ALA A 531 13.50 94.97 34.45
C ALA A 531 12.82 94.69 33.08
N LYS A 532 11.70 93.97 32.90
CA LYS A 532 10.27 94.11 33.33
C LYS A 532 9.42 95.05 32.45
N ARG A 533 8.41 94.47 31.76
CA ARG A 533 7.00 94.89 31.55
C ARG A 533 6.32 93.83 30.63
N GLN A 534 5.02 93.51 30.63
CA GLN A 534 3.92 93.21 31.60
C GLN A 534 2.74 92.62 30.73
N PRO A 535 1.59 92.14 31.25
CA PRO A 535 0.98 90.83 30.90
C PRO A 535 -0.47 90.92 30.33
N VAL A 536 -1.25 89.82 30.44
CA VAL A 536 -2.75 89.63 30.35
C VAL A 536 -3.16 88.75 29.13
N SER A 537 -4.12 87.78 29.12
CA SER A 537 -5.28 87.32 29.94
C SER A 537 -5.59 85.82 29.60
N THR A 538 -5.75 84.89 30.56
CA THR A 538 -6.99 84.31 31.17
C THR A 538 -7.99 83.49 30.30
N ASN A 539 -7.96 82.16 30.51
CA ASN A 539 -9.03 81.12 30.56
C ASN A 539 -9.84 80.69 29.30
N PRO A 540 -10.48 79.49 29.26
CA PRO A 540 -10.39 78.28 30.13
C PRO A 540 -10.30 76.91 29.37
N SER A 541 -10.09 75.82 30.12
CA SER A 541 -10.35 74.41 29.76
C SER A 541 -11.85 74.05 29.90
N PRO A 542 -12.37 73.01 29.22
CA PRO A 542 -13.07 71.92 29.96
C PRO A 542 -13.00 70.53 29.26
N SER A 543 -12.71 69.44 30.00
CA SER A 543 -13.67 68.41 30.52
C SER A 543 -13.83 67.20 29.55
N GLU A 544 -14.04 65.94 29.91
CA GLU A 544 -14.67 65.24 31.05
C GLU A 544 -13.96 63.86 31.26
N ASN A 545 -13.42 63.54 32.45
CA ASN A 545 -14.04 62.79 33.57
C ASN A 545 -14.44 61.33 33.22
N SER A 546 -13.89 60.30 33.85
CA SER A 546 -14.39 59.85 35.17
C SER A 546 -13.40 58.95 35.92
N SER A 547 -13.49 59.08 37.24
CA SER A 547 -12.62 58.57 38.29
C SER A 547 -13.07 57.25 38.92
N ALA A 548 -12.07 56.53 39.43
CA ALA A 548 -11.99 55.89 40.74
C ALA A 548 -12.58 54.49 41.03
N ASN A 549 -11.71 53.76 41.74
CA ASN A 549 -11.90 52.73 42.75
C ASN A 549 -11.82 51.24 42.39
N ALA A 550 -10.91 50.60 43.13
CA ALA A 550 -10.76 49.18 43.31
C ALA A 550 -11.83 48.66 44.29
N SER A 551 -12.44 47.52 43.97
CA SER A 551 -13.12 46.69 44.95
C SER A 551 -12.75 45.24 44.75
N ILE A 552 -12.07 44.74 45.78
CA ILE A 552 -11.92 43.34 46.14
C ILE A 552 -13.31 42.77 46.44
N GLY A 553 -13.56 41.53 46.03
CA GLY A 553 -14.73 40.78 46.45
C GLY A 553 -14.91 39.48 45.67
N SER A 554 -14.25 38.40 46.09
CA SER A 554 -14.82 37.06 45.92
C SER A 554 -14.37 36.14 47.05
N THR A 555 -15.38 35.74 47.83
CA THR A 555 -15.45 34.75 48.92
C THR A 555 -14.93 33.37 48.46
N GLN A 556 -14.13 32.62 49.23
CA GLN A 556 -14.54 31.61 50.26
C GLN A 556 -15.78 30.79 49.82
N SER A 557 -15.88 29.46 49.80
CA SER A 557 -15.16 28.33 50.43
C SER A 557 -15.67 26.98 49.86
N THR A 558 -14.77 25.99 49.63
CA THR A 558 -14.86 24.51 49.96
C THR A 558 -16.04 23.60 49.43
N PRO A 559 -16.04 22.24 49.60
CA PRO A 559 -15.29 21.24 48.80
C PRO A 559 -16.08 19.90 48.50
N THR A 560 -15.37 18.89 47.97
CA THR A 560 -15.55 17.41 48.11
C THR A 560 -16.62 16.59 47.36
N SER A 561 -16.12 15.39 46.96
CA SER A 561 -16.71 14.03 46.91
C SER A 561 -17.42 13.49 45.65
N SER A 562 -16.73 12.54 45.00
CA SER A 562 -17.07 11.11 44.84
C SER A 562 -18.39 10.61 44.19
N MET A 563 -18.18 9.59 43.33
CA MET A 563 -19.04 8.43 42.96
C MET A 563 -20.07 8.60 41.84
N ALA A 564 -19.76 8.03 40.67
CA ALA A 564 -20.47 6.89 40.03
C ALA A 564 -19.67 6.40 38.81
#